data_AF-A0A0V1PR19-F1
#
_entry.id   AF-A0A0V1PR19-F1
#
_cell.length_a   1.000
_cell.length_b   1.000
_cell.length_c   1.000
_cell.angle_alpha   90.00
_cell.angle_beta   90.00
_cell.angle_gamma   90.00
#
_symmetry.space_group_name_H-M   'P 1'
#
loop_
_entity.id
_entity.type
_entity.pdbx_description
1 polymer ?
#
loop_
_entity_poly.entity_id
_entity_poly.type
_entity_poly.pdbx_seq_one_letter_code
_entity_poly.pdbx_strand_id
1 'polypeptide(L)'
;MSDIYKYSLEELDQLEGDEIRLEKFDSTVCWKLGSIARDLSLERYPKKAVVIDISLSSGQVLFHSVTNDGTALDNDQWIARKKRTVLRFGKSSFYIGQKLRIKELPMEEALFVSPIDYASHGGSVPIRVKGVDGVIGTLTISGLAQEEDHLLAIEVLTKVSKN
;
A
#
# COMPACT_ATOMS: atom_id res chain seq x y z
N MET A 1 -10.83 -5.15 15.85
CA MET A 1 -10.33 -4.80 14.50
C MET A 1 -11.52 -4.32 13.70
N SER A 2 -11.42 -3.18 13.00
CA SER A 2 -12.47 -2.77 12.09
C SER A 2 -12.55 -3.81 10.97
N ASP A 3 -13.77 -4.22 10.63
CA ASP A 3 -14.01 -5.09 9.50
C ASP A 3 -14.00 -4.23 8.23
N ILE A 4 -12.81 -3.87 7.76
CA ILE A 4 -12.61 -2.97 6.61
C ILE A 4 -13.27 -3.50 5.32
N TYR A 5 -13.61 -4.79 5.27
CA TYR A 5 -14.39 -5.36 4.16
C TYR A 5 -15.83 -4.85 4.10
N LYS A 6 -16.37 -4.31 5.20
CA LYS A 6 -17.69 -3.66 5.24
C LYS A 6 -17.67 -2.23 4.70
N TYR A 7 -16.49 -1.64 4.53
CA TYR A 7 -16.38 -0.26 4.10
C TYR A 7 -16.86 -0.16 2.64
N SER A 8 -17.71 0.83 2.41
CA SER A 8 -18.04 1.32 1.08
C SER A 8 -16.80 1.92 0.40
N LEU A 9 -16.87 2.09 -0.92
CA LEU A 9 -15.79 2.78 -1.64
C LEU A 9 -15.62 4.23 -1.17
N GLU A 10 -16.70 4.88 -0.73
CA GLU A 10 -16.63 6.24 -0.21
C GLU A 10 -15.90 6.31 1.16
N GLU A 11 -16.16 5.35 2.05
CA GLU A 11 -15.41 5.25 3.32
C GLU A 11 -13.94 4.93 3.09
N LEU A 12 -13.60 4.09 2.10
CA LEU A 12 -12.20 3.86 1.71
C LEU A 12 -11.58 5.11 1.07
N ASP A 13 -12.34 5.89 0.30
CA ASP A 13 -11.86 7.16 -0.25
C ASP A 13 -11.55 8.18 0.86
N GLN A 14 -12.35 8.21 1.93
CA GLN A 14 -12.07 9.02 3.11
C GLN A 14 -10.84 8.53 3.87
N LEU A 15 -10.70 7.21 4.05
CA LEU A 15 -9.54 6.59 4.71
C LEU A 15 -8.23 6.85 3.95
N GLU A 16 -8.28 6.82 2.61
CA GLU A 16 -7.16 7.10 1.70
C GLU A 16 -7.04 8.58 1.31
N GLY A 17 -7.82 9.44 1.97
CA GLY A 17 -7.99 10.85 1.63
C GLY A 17 -6.90 11.76 2.19
N ASP A 18 -7.32 12.95 2.63
CA ASP A 18 -6.38 14.02 2.98
C ASP A 18 -5.57 13.76 4.25
N GLU A 19 -6.06 12.92 5.17
CA GLU A 19 -5.38 12.55 6.42
C GLU A 19 -4.05 11.82 6.20
N ILE A 20 -3.86 11.17 5.04
CA ILE A 20 -2.63 10.44 4.70
C ILE A 20 -1.74 11.20 3.70
N ARG A 21 -2.14 12.39 3.24
CA ARG A 21 -1.32 13.23 2.35
C ARG A 21 -0.18 13.87 3.13
N LEU A 22 1.03 13.76 2.59
CA LEU A 22 2.23 14.33 3.18
C LEU A 22 2.37 15.82 2.81
N GLU A 23 2.97 16.63 3.68
CA GLU A 23 3.31 18.02 3.36
C GLU A 23 4.43 18.11 2.31
N LYS A 24 5.37 17.16 2.35
CA LYS A 24 6.49 17.04 1.41
C LYS A 24 6.93 15.58 1.31
N PHE A 25 7.74 15.28 0.30
CA PHE A 25 8.38 13.99 0.18
C PHE A 25 9.83 14.17 -0.25
N ASP A 26 10.75 13.94 0.68
CA ASP A 26 12.20 13.93 0.49
C ASP A 26 12.79 12.62 1.02
N SER A 27 14.11 12.44 0.90
CA SER A 27 14.80 11.23 1.35
C SER A 27 14.63 10.98 2.86
N THR A 28 14.56 12.03 3.67
CA THR A 28 14.34 11.94 5.12
C THR A 28 12.94 11.43 5.44
N VAL A 29 11.92 11.95 4.75
CA VAL A 29 10.52 11.48 4.89
C VAL A 29 10.41 10.02 4.43
N CYS A 30 11.05 9.66 3.31
CA CYS A 30 11.09 8.28 2.83
C CYS A 30 11.71 7.32 3.87
N TRP A 31 12.86 7.68 4.45
CA TRP A 31 13.49 6.88 5.51
C TRP A 31 12.60 6.75 6.75
N LYS A 32 11.94 7.84 7.16
CA LYS A 32 11.02 7.85 8.30
C LYS A 32 9.82 6.92 8.07
N LEU A 33 9.20 6.97 6.89
CA LEU A 33 8.10 6.07 6.52
C LEU A 33 8.53 4.60 6.60
N GLY A 34 9.65 4.26 5.95
CA GLY A 34 10.15 2.88 5.92
C GLY A 34 10.52 2.34 7.29
N SER A 35 11.19 3.17 8.11
CA SER A 35 11.59 2.80 9.47
C SER A 35 10.37 2.57 10.37
N ILE A 36 9.40 3.50 10.38
CA ILE A 36 8.17 3.35 11.18
C ILE A 36 7.37 2.12 10.73
N ALA A 37 7.25 1.88 9.42
CA ALA A 37 6.56 0.69 8.91
C ALA A 37 7.24 -0.61 9.39
N ARG A 38 8.57 -0.65 9.34
CA ARG A 38 9.33 -1.82 9.81
C ARG A 38 9.20 -2.02 11.32
N ASP A 39 9.33 -0.96 12.10
CA ASP A 39 9.24 -1.02 13.57
C ASP A 39 7.84 -1.47 14.02
N LEU A 40 6.77 -0.89 13.46
CA LEU A 40 5.40 -1.31 13.76
C LEU A 40 5.12 -2.75 13.33
N SER A 41 5.70 -3.19 12.21
CA SER A 41 5.60 -4.58 11.75
C SER A 41 6.24 -5.54 12.76
N LEU A 42 7.44 -5.22 13.27
CA LEU A 42 8.14 -6.02 14.28
C LEU A 42 7.41 -6.03 15.62
N GLU A 43 6.88 -4.88 16.05
CA GLU A 43 6.16 -4.74 17.32
C GLU A 43 4.87 -5.55 17.34
N ARG A 44 4.05 -5.45 16.27
CA ARG A 44 2.70 -6.04 16.25
C ARG A 44 2.67 -7.44 15.69
N TYR A 45 3.60 -7.77 14.81
CA TYR A 45 3.67 -9.06 14.12
C TYR A 45 5.04 -9.72 14.31
N PRO A 46 5.49 -9.95 15.56
CA PRO A 46 6.86 -10.37 15.88
C PRO A 46 7.26 -11.74 15.31
N LYS A 47 6.30 -12.53 14.80
CA LYS A 47 6.51 -13.85 14.21
C LYS A 47 6.17 -13.92 12.71
N LYS A 48 5.90 -12.78 12.06
CA LYS A 48 5.53 -12.71 10.64
C LYS A 48 6.65 -12.11 9.82
N ALA A 49 6.90 -12.70 8.66
CA ALA A 49 7.84 -12.21 7.68
C ALA A 49 7.14 -11.19 6.78
N VAL A 50 7.56 -9.93 6.83
CA VAL A 50 6.94 -8.82 6.11
C VAL A 50 8.02 -8.11 5.29
N VAL A 51 7.67 -7.74 4.06
CA VAL A 51 8.48 -6.89 3.18
C VAL A 51 7.82 -5.51 3.08
N ILE A 52 8.64 -4.46 3.22
CA ILE A 52 8.24 -3.06 3.12
C ILE A 52 9.00 -2.46 1.93
N ASP A 53 8.27 -1.86 1.00
CA ASP A 53 8.79 -1.20 -0.20
C ASP A 53 8.25 0.23 -0.31
N ILE A 54 9.14 1.18 -0.62
CA ILE A 54 8.77 2.53 -1.03
C ILE A 54 9.39 2.80 -2.39
N SER A 55 8.52 3.03 -3.37
CA SER A 55 8.90 3.26 -4.77
C SER A 55 8.29 4.57 -5.29
N LEU A 56 9.03 5.32 -6.09
CA LEU A 56 8.50 6.44 -6.87
C LEU A 56 7.61 5.95 -8.01
N SER A 57 6.79 6.85 -8.56
CA SER A 57 5.97 6.58 -9.76
C SER A 57 6.80 6.25 -11.01
N SER A 58 8.08 6.67 -11.03
CA SER A 58 9.06 6.25 -12.05
C SER A 58 9.50 4.79 -11.93
N GLY A 59 9.17 4.13 -10.82
CA GLY A 59 9.61 2.76 -10.50
C GLY A 59 10.91 2.70 -9.69
N GLN A 60 11.58 3.83 -9.45
CA GLN A 60 12.78 3.86 -8.59
C GLN A 60 12.43 3.46 -7.16
N VAL A 61 13.10 2.42 -6.64
CA VAL A 61 12.97 1.98 -5.25
C VAL A 61 13.85 2.87 -4.37
N LEU A 62 13.25 3.46 -3.34
CA LEU A 62 13.94 4.34 -2.38
C LEU A 62 14.15 3.67 -1.01
N PHE A 63 13.27 2.73 -0.65
CA PHE A 63 13.39 1.94 0.57
C PHE A 63 12.89 0.52 0.30
N HIS A 64 13.64 -0.47 0.76
CA HIS A 64 13.24 -1.86 0.70
C HIS A 64 13.84 -2.61 1.89
N SER A 65 13.01 -3.26 2.69
CA SER A 65 13.47 -3.99 3.87
C SER A 65 12.53 -5.14 4.21
N VAL A 66 13.08 -6.13 4.92
CA VAL A 66 12.33 -7.23 5.53
C VAL A 66 12.35 -7.15 7.06
N THR A 67 11.41 -7.82 7.72
CA THR A 67 11.32 -7.89 9.19
C THR A 67 11.98 -9.14 9.77
N ASN A 68 11.44 -10.31 9.45
CA ASN A 68 11.84 -11.63 9.97
C ASN A 68 12.28 -12.57 8.84
N ASP A 69 12.81 -13.73 9.21
CA ASP A 69 13.09 -14.84 8.30
C ASP A 69 11.80 -15.39 7.67
N GLY A 70 11.92 -15.98 6.47
CA GLY A 70 10.80 -16.58 5.74
C GLY A 70 10.20 -15.71 4.63
N THR A 71 10.76 -14.53 4.36
CA THR A 71 10.49 -13.82 3.09
C THR A 71 11.17 -14.52 1.93
N ALA A 72 10.59 -14.40 0.73
CA ALA A 72 11.08 -14.99 -0.51
C ALA A 72 10.82 -14.05 -1.70
N LEU A 73 11.38 -14.39 -2.87
CA LEU A 73 11.20 -13.61 -4.09
C LEU A 73 9.71 -13.43 -4.48
N ASP A 74 8.83 -14.35 -4.07
CA ASP A 74 7.39 -14.19 -4.29
C ASP A 74 6.83 -12.93 -3.62
N ASN A 75 7.38 -12.51 -2.46
CA ASN A 75 6.99 -11.27 -1.81
C ASN A 75 7.28 -10.05 -2.71
N ASP A 76 8.40 -10.06 -3.44
CA ASP A 76 8.75 -9.00 -4.39
C ASP A 76 7.82 -9.01 -5.61
N GLN A 77 7.40 -10.18 -6.08
CA GLN A 77 6.38 -10.30 -7.13
C GLN A 77 5.05 -9.70 -6.66
N TRP A 78 4.64 -9.97 -5.42
CA TRP A 78 3.46 -9.33 -4.81
C TRP A 78 3.62 -7.81 -4.73
N ILE A 79 4.77 -7.30 -4.28
CA ILE A 79 5.04 -5.87 -4.23
C ILE A 79 4.92 -5.24 -5.62
N ALA A 80 5.57 -5.83 -6.63
CA ALA A 80 5.53 -5.33 -8.00
C ALA A 80 4.10 -5.25 -8.55
N ARG A 81 3.30 -6.30 -8.34
CA ARG A 81 1.90 -6.37 -8.80
C ARG A 81 0.99 -5.39 -8.06
N LYS A 82 1.09 -5.32 -6.72
CA LYS A 82 0.29 -4.40 -5.90
C LYS A 82 0.62 -2.94 -6.24
N LYS A 83 1.90 -2.56 -6.35
CA LYS A 83 2.28 -1.17 -6.66
C LYS A 83 1.90 -0.74 -8.07
N ARG A 84 1.95 -1.67 -9.05
CA ARG A 84 1.50 -1.39 -10.43
C ARG A 84 0.01 -1.04 -10.48
N THR A 85 -0.82 -1.73 -9.69
CA THR A 85 -2.24 -1.39 -9.52
C THR A 85 -2.40 0.03 -9.00
N VAL A 86 -1.69 0.39 -7.93
CA VAL A 86 -1.81 1.73 -7.32
C VAL A 86 -1.36 2.83 -8.27
N LEU A 87 -0.21 2.67 -8.93
CA LEU A 87 0.32 3.67 -9.85
C LEU A 87 -0.58 3.87 -11.07
N ARG A 88 -1.23 2.82 -11.58
CA ARG A 88 -2.15 2.92 -12.73
C ARG A 88 -3.50 3.55 -12.36
N PHE A 89 -4.08 3.17 -11.23
CA PHE A 89 -5.47 3.52 -10.89
C PHE A 89 -5.59 4.65 -9.86
N GLY A 90 -4.50 5.06 -9.22
CA GLY A 90 -4.48 6.17 -8.26
C GLY A 90 -5.17 5.88 -6.92
N LYS A 91 -5.52 4.61 -6.65
CA LYS A 91 -6.18 4.11 -5.44
C LYS A 91 -5.40 2.94 -4.88
N SER A 92 -5.54 2.64 -3.58
CA SER A 92 -4.85 1.50 -2.99
C SER A 92 -5.22 0.19 -3.70
N SER A 93 -4.33 -0.80 -3.59
CA SER A 93 -4.62 -2.14 -4.12
C SER A 93 -5.84 -2.77 -3.42
N PHE A 94 -6.09 -2.43 -2.15
CA PHE A 94 -7.27 -2.87 -1.39
C PHE A 94 -8.57 -2.25 -1.93
N TYR A 95 -8.57 -0.94 -2.21
CA TYR A 95 -9.71 -0.23 -2.81
C TYR A 95 -10.12 -0.89 -4.13
N ILE A 96 -9.13 -1.18 -4.98
CA ILE A 96 -9.38 -1.86 -6.25
C ILE A 96 -9.96 -3.26 -6.01
N GLY A 97 -9.46 -4.00 -5.03
CA GLY A 97 -10.06 -5.27 -4.60
C GLY A 97 -11.50 -5.14 -4.13
N GLN A 98 -11.81 -4.13 -3.32
CA GLN A 98 -13.17 -3.88 -2.84
C GLN A 98 -14.12 -3.53 -4.00
N LYS A 99 -13.65 -2.70 -4.94
CA LYS A 99 -14.41 -2.35 -6.14
C LYS A 99 -14.73 -3.58 -7.00
N LEU A 100 -13.79 -4.50 -7.13
CA LEU A 100 -14.00 -5.76 -7.85
C LEU A 100 -14.96 -6.70 -7.12
N ARG A 101 -14.84 -6.82 -5.79
CA ARG A 101 -15.77 -7.60 -4.94
C ARG A 101 -17.21 -7.10 -5.07
N ILE A 102 -17.42 -5.77 -5.01
CA ILE A 102 -18.75 -5.15 -5.16
C ILE A 102 -19.32 -5.40 -6.57
N LYS A 103 -18.46 -5.38 -7.60
CA LYS A 103 -18.88 -5.65 -8.98
C LYS A 103 -19.11 -7.13 -9.29
N GLU A 104 -18.61 -8.03 -8.44
CA GLU A 104 -18.60 -9.47 -8.66
C GLU A 104 -17.95 -9.87 -10.01
N LEU A 105 -16.92 -9.12 -10.43
CA LEU A 105 -16.21 -9.35 -11.68
C LEU A 105 -14.71 -9.56 -11.45
N PRO A 106 -14.06 -10.43 -12.23
CA PRO A 106 -12.62 -10.57 -12.21
C PRO A 106 -11.94 -9.31 -12.77
N MET A 107 -10.66 -9.11 -12.44
CA MET A 107 -9.91 -7.88 -12.74
C MET A 107 -9.76 -7.64 -14.25
N GLU A 108 -9.61 -8.71 -15.01
CA GLU A 108 -9.45 -8.78 -16.45
C GLU A 108 -10.67 -8.20 -17.16
N GLU A 109 -11.85 -8.60 -16.73
CA GLU A 109 -13.12 -8.16 -17.31
C GLU A 109 -13.48 -6.75 -16.84
N ALA A 110 -13.28 -6.45 -15.55
CA ALA A 110 -13.69 -5.18 -14.98
C ALA A 110 -12.74 -4.01 -15.30
N LEU A 111 -11.44 -4.27 -15.47
CA LEU A 111 -10.38 -3.26 -15.60
C LEU A 111 -9.49 -3.44 -16.84
N PHE A 112 -9.67 -4.51 -17.62
CA PHE A 112 -8.89 -4.80 -18.84
C PHE A 112 -7.38 -4.88 -18.57
N VAL A 113 -6.98 -5.60 -17.51
CA VAL A 113 -5.57 -5.82 -17.14
C VAL A 113 -5.30 -7.28 -16.81
N SER A 114 -4.06 -7.72 -16.99
CA SER A 114 -3.62 -9.08 -16.64
C SER A 114 -3.42 -9.23 -15.12
N PRO A 115 -3.91 -10.32 -14.49
CA PRO A 115 -3.71 -10.58 -13.07
C PRO A 115 -2.27 -11.01 -12.77
N ILE A 116 -1.51 -11.38 -13.80
CA ILE A 116 -0.08 -11.71 -13.69
C ILE A 116 0.69 -10.42 -13.38
N ASP A 117 0.29 -9.31 -14.01
CA ASP A 117 0.96 -8.02 -13.87
C ASP A 117 0.40 -7.15 -12.75
N TYR A 118 -0.86 -7.35 -12.37
CA TYR A 118 -1.58 -6.52 -11.41
C TYR A 118 -2.15 -7.35 -10.28
N ALA A 119 -2.19 -6.78 -9.08
CA ALA A 119 -2.84 -7.40 -7.93
C ALA A 119 -3.81 -6.42 -7.26
N SER A 120 -5.01 -6.92 -6.93
CA SER A 120 -6.05 -6.23 -6.16
C SER A 120 -6.07 -6.63 -4.68
N HIS A 121 -5.00 -7.25 -4.19
CA HIS A 121 -4.88 -7.62 -2.78
C HIS A 121 -4.32 -6.41 -2.03
N GLY A 122 -4.87 -6.14 -0.85
CA GLY A 122 -4.42 -5.06 0.02
C GLY A 122 -2.92 -5.07 0.34
N GLY A 123 -2.38 -3.89 0.60
CA GLY A 123 -0.99 -3.68 1.03
C GLY A 123 -0.21 -2.62 0.29
N SER A 124 -0.65 -2.14 -0.88
CA SER A 124 -0.04 -0.98 -1.52
C SER A 124 -0.97 0.22 -1.45
N VAL A 125 -0.46 1.36 -0.97
CA VAL A 125 -1.18 2.61 -0.76
C VAL A 125 -0.45 3.75 -1.48
N PRO A 126 -1.15 4.66 -2.18
CA PRO A 126 -0.52 5.76 -2.88
C PRO A 126 0.12 6.76 -1.92
N ILE A 127 1.34 7.19 -2.21
CA ILE A 127 1.96 8.33 -1.56
C ILE A 127 1.58 9.58 -2.33
N ARG A 128 0.98 10.54 -1.63
CA ARG A 128 0.52 11.83 -2.16
C ARG A 128 1.12 12.96 -1.35
N VAL A 129 1.36 14.09 -2.01
CA VAL A 129 1.86 15.32 -1.40
C VAL A 129 0.82 16.43 -1.57
N LYS A 130 0.61 17.26 -0.56
CA LYS A 130 -0.30 18.41 -0.64
C LYS A 130 0.17 19.36 -1.74
N GLY A 131 -0.77 19.88 -2.54
CA GLY A 131 -0.47 20.70 -3.72
C GLY A 131 0.01 19.93 -4.95
N VAL A 132 0.12 18.60 -4.87
CA VAL A 132 0.38 17.73 -6.03
C VAL A 132 -0.85 16.87 -6.29
N ASP A 133 -1.41 16.98 -7.50
CA ASP A 133 -2.62 16.23 -7.88
C ASP A 133 -2.33 14.73 -8.10
N GLY A 134 -1.12 14.42 -8.55
CA GLY A 134 -0.66 13.08 -8.89
C GLY A 134 -0.22 12.24 -7.69
N VAL A 135 -0.18 10.92 -7.92
CA VAL A 135 0.52 9.97 -7.05
C VAL A 135 2.02 10.08 -7.36
N ILE A 136 2.83 10.33 -6.33
CA ILE A 136 4.29 10.47 -6.50
C ILE A 136 5.03 9.15 -6.31
N GLY A 137 4.38 8.17 -5.68
CA GLY A 137 4.96 6.88 -5.35
C GLY A 137 3.98 5.99 -4.58
N THR A 138 4.48 4.91 -4.01
CA THR A 138 3.69 3.94 -3.25
C THR A 138 4.44 3.52 -1.99
N LEU A 139 3.70 3.34 -0.89
CA LEU A 139 4.14 2.52 0.24
C LEU A 139 3.47 1.16 0.08
N THR A 140 4.27 0.09 0.01
CA THR A 140 3.78 -1.27 -0.14
C THR A 140 4.27 -2.14 1.01
N ILE A 141 3.33 -2.82 1.67
CA ILE A 141 3.56 -3.83 2.70
C ILE A 141 3.06 -5.17 2.15
N SER A 142 3.84 -6.22 2.36
CA SER A 142 3.50 -7.57 1.90
C SER A 142 3.98 -8.64 2.88
N GLY A 143 3.07 -9.48 3.35
CA GLY A 143 3.40 -10.64 4.19
C GLY A 143 2.39 -10.93 5.30
N LEU A 144 1.41 -10.04 5.50
CA LEU A 144 0.29 -10.23 6.43
C LEU A 144 -0.99 -10.63 5.70
N ALA A 145 -2.11 -10.74 6.43
CA ALA A 145 -3.41 -10.74 5.77
C ALA A 145 -3.59 -9.39 5.03
N GLN A 146 -4.27 -9.40 3.90
CA GLN A 146 -4.29 -8.24 2.99
C GLN A 146 -4.88 -6.96 3.64
N GLU A 147 -5.85 -7.12 4.53
CA GLU A 147 -6.43 -6.05 5.31
C GLU A 147 -5.44 -5.48 6.33
N GLU A 148 -4.60 -6.33 6.92
CA GLU A 148 -3.55 -5.93 7.87
C GLU A 148 -2.43 -5.19 7.14
N ASP A 149 -1.97 -5.71 5.99
CA ASP A 149 -0.98 -5.02 5.13
C ASP A 149 -1.49 -3.60 4.79
N HIS A 150 -2.76 -3.48 4.38
CA HIS A 150 -3.34 -2.20 3.98
C HIS A 150 -3.51 -1.24 5.17
N LEU A 151 -4.10 -1.70 6.28
CA LEU A 151 -4.33 -0.87 7.47
C LEU A 151 -3.00 -0.39 8.09
N LEU A 152 -1.97 -1.23 8.09
CA LEU A 152 -0.65 -0.84 8.57
C LEU A 152 -0.04 0.25 7.68
N ALA A 153 -0.16 0.16 6.36
CA ALA A 153 0.32 1.20 5.45
C ALA A 153 -0.43 2.53 5.64
N ILE A 154 -1.75 2.49 5.82
CA ILE A 154 -2.56 3.67 6.15
C ILE A 154 -2.11 4.31 7.47
N GLU A 155 -1.89 3.50 8.50
CA GLU A 155 -1.44 4.02 9.79
C GLU A 155 -0.06 4.67 9.70
N VAL A 156 0.89 4.05 9.00
CA VAL A 156 2.23 4.62 8.80
C VAL A 156 2.15 5.98 8.13
N LEU A 157 1.38 6.10 7.04
CA LEU A 157 1.19 7.37 6.34
C LEU A 157 0.51 8.40 7.24
N THR A 158 -0.52 8.01 8.00
CA THR A 158 -1.20 8.89 8.96
C THR A 158 -0.26 9.41 10.05
N LYS A 159 0.66 8.58 10.55
CA LYS A 159 1.65 8.99 11.57
C LYS A 159 2.65 10.00 11.01
N VAL A 160 3.02 9.87 9.74
CA VAL A 160 4.02 10.75 9.11
C VAL A 160 3.39 12.02 8.56
N SER A 161 2.15 12.00 8.08
CA SER A 161 1.44 13.19 7.60
C SER A 161 1.12 14.22 8.69
N LYS A 162 0.98 13.77 9.95
CA LYS A 162 0.64 14.60 11.12
C LYS A 162 1.84 15.24 11.82
N ASN A 163 3.07 15.01 11.33
CA ASN A 163 4.33 15.51 11.89
C ASN A 163 5.05 16.40 10.89
#